data_AF-A0A0C9TLL5-F1
#
_entry.id   AF-A0A0C9TLL5-F1
#
_cell.length_a   1.000
_cell.length_b   1.000
_cell.length_c   1.000
_cell.angle_alpha   90.00
_cell.angle_beta   90.00
_cell.angle_gamma   90.00
#
_symmetry.space_group_name_H-M   'P 1'
#
loop_
_entity.id
_entity.type
_entity.pdbx_description
1 polymer ?
#
loop_
_entity_poly.entity_id
_entity_poly.type
_entity_poly.pdbx_seq_one_letter_code
_entity_poly.pdbx_strand_id
1 'polypeptide(L)'
;MAGWIPRNDQFAQSITTNSNFTFVAPRSFTTFKESVFPLLFFVDGHKSDGQLSSDVACSFFHPNGFISMLDLTTAIGDVFAVHPTQPESNQGGINNYVVDPSSPSFMSPNTTCGLYKVFTSTILKSLYPNPTSFFKEALNTNLGFSILLSQKKQVVPRYSLSANDYLIDFLR
;
A
#
# COMPACT_ATOMS: atom_id res chain seq x y z
N MET A 1 14.01 22.83 6.39
CA MET A 1 13.20 22.66 7.61
C MET A 1 12.71 21.22 7.61
N ALA A 2 13.19 20.41 8.55
CA ALA A 2 12.71 19.04 8.73
C ALA A 2 11.34 19.10 9.43
N GLY A 3 10.30 19.37 8.64
CA GLY A 3 8.92 19.37 9.12
C GLY A 3 8.53 17.93 9.44
N TRP A 4 8.28 17.66 10.71
CA TRP A 4 7.56 16.52 11.28
C TRP A 4 6.88 15.64 10.23
N ILE A 5 7.33 14.38 10.10
CA ILE A 5 6.66 13.35 9.30
C ILE A 5 5.89 12.46 10.28
N PRO A 6 4.59 12.69 10.51
CA PRO A 6 3.81 12.01 11.54
C PRO A 6 3.84 10.49 11.42
N ARG A 7 4.04 9.98 10.20
CA ARG A 7 4.19 8.55 9.92
C ARG A 7 5.39 7.93 10.64
N ASN A 8 6.55 8.61 10.69
CA ASN A 8 7.74 8.07 11.32
C ASN A 8 7.60 8.01 12.85
N ASP A 9 6.97 9.03 13.43
CA ASP A 9 6.75 9.08 14.88
C ASP A 9 5.73 8.02 15.32
N GLN A 10 4.63 7.85 14.57
CA GLN A 10 3.65 6.78 14.82
C GLN A 10 4.28 5.39 14.70
N PHE A 11 5.20 5.22 13.74
CA PHE A 11 5.95 3.98 13.57
C PHE A 11 6.86 3.71 14.77
N ALA A 12 7.69 4.67 15.17
CA ALA A 12 8.56 4.55 16.35
C ALA A 12 7.76 4.32 17.65
N GLN A 13 6.62 5.01 17.80
CA GLN A 13 5.70 4.78 18.91
C GLN A 13 5.13 3.37 18.88
N SER A 14 4.74 2.85 17.72
CA SER A 14 4.18 1.49 17.60
C SER A 14 5.20 0.42 17.97
N ILE A 15 6.48 0.60 17.61
CA ILE A 15 7.57 -0.30 18.01
C ILE A 15 7.70 -0.36 19.54
N THR A 16 7.63 0.80 20.20
CA THR A 16 7.89 0.93 21.64
C THR A 16 6.68 0.58 22.52
N THR A 17 5.47 0.55 21.95
CA THR A 17 4.22 0.42 22.74
C THR A 17 3.33 -0.75 22.36
N ASN A 18 3.51 -1.37 21.19
CA ASN A 18 2.69 -2.50 20.73
C ASN A 18 3.54 -3.75 20.48
N SER A 19 3.46 -4.74 21.36
CA SER A 19 4.22 -6.00 21.25
C SER A 19 3.84 -6.88 20.06
N ASN A 20 2.70 -6.60 19.41
CA ASN A 20 2.20 -7.29 18.22
C ASN A 20 2.21 -6.37 16.99
N PHE A 21 3.00 -5.28 17.02
CA PHE A 21 3.09 -4.36 15.89
C PHE A 21 3.56 -5.10 14.63
N THR A 22 2.83 -4.94 13.53
CA THR A 22 3.18 -5.53 12.24
C THR A 22 3.17 -4.48 11.16
N PHE A 23 4.27 -4.39 10.42
CA PHE A 23 4.45 -3.47 9.32
C PHE A 23 5.04 -4.20 8.11
N VAL A 24 4.42 -5.33 7.76
CA VAL A 24 4.73 -6.11 6.58
C VAL A 24 3.69 -5.85 5.47
N ALA A 25 3.91 -6.41 4.28
CA ALA A 25 2.95 -6.32 3.21
C ALA A 25 1.60 -6.97 3.61
N PRO A 26 0.46 -6.38 3.20
CA PRO A 26 0.32 -5.23 2.31
C PRO A 26 0.36 -3.89 3.05
N ARG A 27 0.32 -3.90 4.40
CA ARG A 27 0.13 -2.71 5.23
C ARG A 27 1.27 -1.71 5.11
N SER A 28 2.51 -2.19 4.98
CA SER A 28 3.68 -1.33 4.74
C SER A 28 3.43 -0.43 3.53
N PHE A 29 3.00 -0.99 2.40
CA PHE A 29 2.72 -0.25 1.17
C PHE A 29 1.56 0.74 1.31
N THR A 30 0.44 0.31 1.89
CA THR A 30 -0.73 1.20 1.99
C THR A 30 -0.45 2.34 2.95
N THR A 31 0.36 2.15 3.99
CA THR A 31 0.71 3.23 4.93
C THR A 31 1.47 4.37 4.26
N PHE A 32 2.43 4.09 3.37
CA PHE A 32 3.09 5.14 2.58
C PHE A 32 2.12 5.84 1.63
N LYS A 33 1.24 5.09 0.96
CA LYS A 33 0.21 5.66 0.07
C LYS A 33 -0.79 6.54 0.82
N GLU A 34 -1.34 6.03 1.92
CA GLU A 34 -2.31 6.71 2.77
C GLU A 34 -1.71 7.98 3.38
N SER A 35 -0.41 8.00 3.67
CA SER A 35 0.25 9.20 4.22
C SER A 35 0.29 10.40 3.26
N VAL A 36 0.19 10.17 1.95
CA VAL A 36 0.12 11.25 0.96
C VAL A 36 -1.31 11.58 0.54
N PHE A 37 -2.28 10.71 0.80
CA PHE A 37 -3.68 10.92 0.41
C PHE A 37 -4.27 12.26 0.87
N PRO A 38 -3.99 12.77 2.07
CA PRO A 38 -4.46 14.11 2.44
C PRO A 38 -3.95 15.20 1.50
N LEU A 39 -2.68 15.15 1.11
CA LEU A 39 -2.11 16.13 0.18
C LEU A 39 -2.71 16.01 -1.22
N LEU A 40 -3.07 14.80 -1.63
CA LEU A 40 -3.56 14.53 -2.99
C LEU A 40 -5.07 14.77 -3.15
N PHE A 41 -5.85 14.50 -2.11
CA PHE A 41 -7.30 14.47 -2.18
C PHE A 41 -7.99 15.51 -1.32
N PHE A 42 -7.27 16.14 -0.38
CA PHE A 42 -7.85 17.09 0.57
C PHE A 42 -7.44 18.55 0.29
N VAL A 43 -6.47 18.77 -0.59
CA VAL A 43 -6.05 20.11 -1.01
C VAL A 43 -7.00 20.63 -2.09
N ASP A 44 -7.52 21.84 -1.86
CA ASP A 44 -8.33 22.56 -2.84
C ASP A 44 -7.57 22.73 -4.17
N GLY A 45 -8.03 22.06 -5.22
CA GLY A 45 -7.41 22.11 -6.55
C GLY A 45 -7.50 23.47 -7.25
N HIS A 46 -8.31 24.41 -6.73
CA HIS A 46 -8.30 25.80 -7.20
C HIS A 46 -7.10 26.58 -6.64
N LYS A 47 -6.43 26.06 -5.60
CA LYS A 47 -5.18 26.60 -5.05
C LYS A 47 -4.02 25.76 -5.58
N SER A 48 -3.09 26.41 -6.29
CA SER A 48 -1.93 25.75 -6.87
C SER A 48 -0.73 25.61 -5.92
N ASP A 49 -0.91 25.92 -4.62
CA ASP A 49 0.18 25.90 -3.64
C ASP A 49 0.47 24.51 -3.05
N GLY A 50 -0.42 23.54 -3.26
CA GLY A 50 -0.25 22.17 -2.78
C GLY A 50 -0.28 22.04 -1.25
N GLN A 51 -0.76 23.06 -0.54
CA GLN A 51 -0.74 23.10 0.92
C GLN A 51 -2.10 22.73 1.50
N LEU A 52 -2.08 21.80 2.46
CA LEU A 52 -3.25 21.43 3.24
C LEU A 52 -3.23 22.18 4.57
N SER A 53 -4.21 23.04 4.83
CA SER A 53 -4.34 23.68 6.15
C SER A 53 -4.76 22.65 7.20
N SER A 54 -4.37 22.86 8.46
CA SER A 54 -4.77 22.00 9.58
C SER A 54 -6.28 21.92 9.75
N ASP A 55 -6.99 23.02 9.49
CA ASP A 55 -8.45 23.10 9.62
C ASP A 55 -9.14 22.24 8.56
N VAL A 56 -8.65 22.29 7.31
CA VAL A 56 -9.15 21.43 6.24
C VAL A 56 -8.79 19.98 6.52
N ALA A 57 -7.54 19.67 6.90
CA ALA A 57 -7.18 18.30 7.29
C ALA A 57 -8.13 17.74 8.37
N CYS A 58 -8.39 18.53 9.42
CA CYS A 58 -9.30 18.17 10.49
C CYS A 58 -10.74 17.97 9.99
N SER A 59 -11.20 18.78 9.03
CA SER A 59 -12.53 18.67 8.42
C SER A 59 -12.70 17.54 7.40
N PHE A 60 -11.63 16.81 7.05
CA PHE A 60 -11.70 15.57 6.29
C PHE A 60 -11.66 14.33 7.19
N PHE A 61 -10.89 14.42 8.29
CA PHE A 61 -10.89 13.39 9.32
C PHE A 61 -12.13 13.49 10.24
N HIS A 62 -12.82 14.63 10.24
CA HIS A 62 -14.23 14.81 10.59
C HIS A 62 -15.05 14.95 9.30
N PRO A 63 -16.36 14.66 9.26
CA PRO A 63 -17.07 14.59 7.98
C PRO A 63 -17.40 16.00 7.50
N ASN A 64 -16.71 16.56 6.49
CA ASN A 64 -17.25 17.47 5.45
C ASN A 64 -16.19 17.96 4.42
N GLY A 65 -16.41 17.62 3.15
CA GLY A 65 -15.86 18.34 1.96
C GLY A 65 -14.67 17.67 1.25
N PHE A 66 -14.50 17.89 -0.07
CA PHE A 66 -13.54 17.26 -1.02
C PHE A 66 -13.00 18.24 -2.09
N ILE A 67 -11.81 17.98 -2.69
CA ILE A 67 -11.34 18.15 -4.12
C ILE A 67 -9.80 17.82 -4.24
N SER A 68 -9.30 17.41 -5.44
CA SER A 68 -7.97 16.80 -5.82
C SER A 68 -7.04 17.80 -6.57
N MET A 69 -5.68 17.70 -6.74
CA MET A 69 -4.88 16.66 -7.42
C MET A 69 -3.34 16.95 -7.40
N LEU A 70 -2.48 15.95 -7.16
CA LEU A 70 -1.02 15.96 -7.39
C LEU A 70 -0.57 14.54 -7.87
N ASP A 71 0.59 14.38 -8.53
CA ASP A 71 1.07 13.06 -8.99
C ASP A 71 1.39 12.13 -7.80
N LEU A 72 0.53 11.14 -7.59
CA LEU A 72 0.60 10.14 -6.53
C LEU A 72 1.94 9.40 -6.51
N THR A 73 2.57 9.16 -7.67
CA THR A 73 3.74 8.29 -7.75
C THR A 73 4.98 8.98 -7.18
N THR A 74 5.18 10.24 -7.56
CA THR A 74 6.27 11.09 -7.08
C THR A 74 6.11 11.34 -5.57
N ALA A 75 4.90 11.68 -5.11
CA ALA A 75 4.64 11.95 -3.71
C ALA A 75 4.94 10.75 -2.79
N ILE A 76 4.59 9.52 -3.20
CA ILE A 76 4.93 8.30 -2.43
C ILE A 76 6.45 8.13 -2.34
N GLY A 77 7.15 8.34 -3.46
CA GLY A 77 8.61 8.23 -3.54
C GLY A 77 9.32 9.22 -2.62
N ASP A 78 8.89 10.49 -2.64
CA ASP A 78 9.44 11.54 -1.78
C ASP A 78 9.24 11.21 -0.30
N VAL A 79 8.05 10.76 0.08
CA VAL A 79 7.77 10.36 1.46
C VAL A 79 8.58 9.13 1.88
N PHE A 80 8.82 8.16 0.98
CA PHE A 80 9.69 7.01 1.28
C PHE A 80 11.15 7.42 1.41
N ALA A 81 11.64 8.35 0.58
CA ALA A 81 13.04 8.76 0.55
C ALA A 81 13.49 9.47 1.84
N VAL A 82 12.62 10.18 2.54
CA VAL A 82 13.00 10.89 3.79
C VAL A 82 13.28 9.92 4.94
N HIS A 83 12.48 8.86 5.06
CA HIS A 83 12.68 7.81 6.07
C HIS A 83 12.39 6.43 5.46
N PRO A 84 13.36 5.82 4.76
CA PRO A 84 13.21 4.48 4.23
C PRO A 84 12.94 3.49 5.35
N THR A 85 12.03 2.55 5.12
CA THR A 85 11.66 1.53 6.12
C THR A 85 11.61 0.16 5.47
N GLN A 86 12.12 -0.86 6.15
CA GLN A 86 11.98 -2.25 5.73
C GLN A 86 10.67 -2.84 6.27
N PRO A 87 10.13 -3.91 5.64
CA PRO A 87 8.98 -4.61 6.17
C PRO A 87 9.37 -5.46 7.37
N GLU A 88 8.80 -5.18 8.54
CA GLU A 88 9.20 -5.82 9.80
C GLU A 88 8.02 -5.95 10.76
N SER A 89 8.22 -6.66 11.87
CA SER A 89 7.21 -6.82 12.93
C SER A 89 7.84 -7.02 14.30
N ASN A 90 7.13 -6.61 15.36
CA ASN A 90 7.47 -6.97 16.72
C ASN A 90 7.15 -8.45 16.98
N GLN A 91 8.15 -9.22 17.43
CA GLN A 91 8.03 -10.66 17.68
C GLN A 91 7.69 -10.93 19.15
N GLY A 92 6.43 -10.71 19.54
CA GLY A 92 5.91 -11.05 20.87
C GLY A 92 6.37 -10.15 22.02
N GLY A 93 7.02 -9.03 21.73
CA GLY A 93 7.52 -8.06 22.70
C GLY A 93 7.67 -6.67 22.07
N ILE A 94 7.54 -5.61 22.88
CA ILE A 94 7.88 -4.25 22.45
C ILE A 94 9.38 -4.15 22.20
N ASN A 95 9.80 -3.25 21.30
CA ASN A 95 11.20 -3.07 20.89
C ASN A 95 11.89 -4.34 20.35
N ASN A 96 11.12 -5.35 19.94
CA ASN A 96 11.64 -6.59 19.36
C ASN A 96 11.31 -6.65 17.86
N TYR A 97 11.71 -5.60 17.16
CA TYR A 97 11.35 -5.33 15.78
C TYR A 97 12.30 -6.07 14.84
N VAL A 98 11.78 -7.06 14.12
CA VAL A 98 12.57 -8.01 13.30
C VAL A 98 12.08 -7.98 11.85
N VAL A 99 13.03 -7.75 10.94
CA VAL A 99 12.81 -7.73 9.49
C VAL A 99 12.20 -9.04 9.01
N ASP A 100 11.15 -8.95 8.19
CA ASP A 100 10.59 -10.08 7.47
C ASP A 100 11.15 -10.10 6.04
N PRO A 101 12.16 -10.94 5.73
CA PRO A 101 12.77 -11.00 4.42
C PRO A 101 11.84 -11.57 3.34
N SER A 102 10.73 -12.22 3.73
CA SER A 102 9.74 -12.77 2.81
C SER A 102 8.72 -11.72 2.36
N SER A 103 8.58 -10.62 3.12
CA SER A 103 7.67 -9.54 2.76
C SER A 103 8.27 -8.68 1.64
N PRO A 104 7.52 -8.39 0.56
CA PRO A 104 7.96 -7.44 -0.44
C PRO A 104 8.11 -6.03 0.14
N SER A 105 8.98 -5.23 -0.46
CA SER A 105 9.23 -3.82 -0.13
C SER A 105 9.26 -2.97 -1.40
N PHE A 106 9.28 -1.64 -1.25
CA PHE A 106 9.47 -0.73 -2.39
C PHE A 106 10.82 -0.93 -3.10
N MET A 107 11.80 -1.54 -2.43
CA MET A 107 13.13 -1.86 -2.99
C MET A 107 13.19 -3.26 -3.63
N SER A 108 12.13 -4.06 -3.52
CA SER A 108 12.12 -5.41 -4.08
C SER A 108 12.08 -5.39 -5.62
N PRO A 109 12.77 -6.34 -6.30
CA PRO A 109 12.58 -6.52 -7.73
C PRO A 109 11.13 -6.93 -8.01
N ASN A 110 10.47 -6.23 -8.94
CA ASN A 110 9.07 -6.46 -9.32
C ASN A 110 8.07 -6.41 -8.14
N THR A 111 8.06 -5.27 -7.44
CA THR A 111 7.20 -4.97 -6.29
C THR A 111 5.71 -5.28 -6.50
N THR A 112 5.17 -4.99 -7.69
CA THR A 112 3.78 -5.27 -8.04
C THR A 112 3.47 -6.77 -8.00
N CYS A 113 4.35 -7.61 -8.54
CA CYS A 113 4.21 -9.06 -8.50
C CYS A 113 4.30 -9.60 -7.07
N GLY A 114 5.26 -9.10 -6.28
CA GLY A 114 5.41 -9.48 -4.87
C GLY A 114 4.13 -9.20 -4.06
N LEU A 115 3.57 -8.01 -4.21
CA LEU A 115 2.29 -7.65 -3.58
C LEU A 115 1.12 -8.52 -4.02
N TYR A 116 1.02 -8.81 -5.32
CA TYR A 116 -0.01 -9.67 -5.86
C TYR A 116 0.08 -11.09 -5.27
N LYS A 117 1.29 -11.63 -5.10
CA LYS A 117 1.50 -12.94 -4.45
C LYS A 117 1.13 -12.93 -2.97
N VAL A 118 1.47 -11.89 -2.22
CA VAL A 118 1.01 -11.76 -0.83
C VAL A 118 -0.52 -11.77 -0.76
N PHE A 119 -1.18 -10.96 -1.60
CA PHE A 119 -2.63 -10.90 -1.62
C PHE A 119 -3.29 -12.23 -1.99
N THR A 120 -2.84 -12.87 -3.06
CA THR A 120 -3.43 -14.13 -3.54
C THR A 120 -3.02 -15.32 -2.67
N SER A 121 -1.72 -15.60 -2.57
CA SER A 121 -1.21 -16.83 -1.95
C SER A 121 -1.25 -16.82 -0.42
N THR A 122 -1.28 -15.64 0.21
CA THR A 122 -1.34 -15.54 1.69
C THR A 122 -2.72 -15.11 2.15
N ILE A 123 -3.17 -13.91 1.77
CA ILE A 123 -4.40 -13.33 2.32
C ILE A 123 -5.64 -14.08 1.82
N LEU A 124 -5.84 -14.16 0.51
CA LEU A 124 -7.02 -14.81 -0.06
C LEU A 124 -7.05 -16.31 0.26
N LYS A 125 -5.90 -16.99 0.21
CA LYS A 125 -5.82 -18.40 0.59
C LYS A 125 -6.15 -18.63 2.07
N SER A 126 -5.74 -17.73 2.97
CA SER A 126 -6.07 -17.84 4.39
C SER A 126 -7.55 -17.58 4.66
N LEU A 127 -8.17 -16.63 3.96
CA LEU A 127 -9.58 -16.30 4.12
C LEU A 127 -10.48 -17.38 3.49
N TYR A 128 -10.04 -17.93 2.36
CA TYR A 128 -10.79 -18.88 1.55
C TYR A 128 -9.90 -20.08 1.22
N PRO A 129 -9.64 -20.96 2.20
CA PRO A 129 -8.75 -22.11 2.00
C PRO A 129 -9.36 -23.18 1.10
N ASN A 130 -10.69 -23.35 1.14
CA ASN A 130 -11.43 -24.35 0.36
C ASN A 130 -12.71 -23.75 -0.26
N PRO A 131 -12.59 -22.80 -1.21
CA PRO A 131 -13.74 -22.17 -1.83
C PRO A 131 -14.52 -23.18 -2.69
N THR A 132 -15.85 -23.07 -2.71
CA THR A 132 -16.70 -23.87 -3.61
C THR A 132 -16.45 -23.47 -5.07
N SER A 133 -16.82 -24.31 -6.03
CA SER A 133 -16.57 -24.06 -7.46
C SER A 133 -17.14 -22.71 -7.95
N PHE A 134 -18.36 -22.36 -7.54
CA PHE A 134 -18.96 -21.08 -7.88
C PHE A 134 -18.22 -19.90 -7.24
N PHE A 135 -17.80 -20.05 -5.98
CA PHE A 135 -17.09 -18.98 -5.29
C PHE A 135 -15.66 -18.80 -5.82
N LYS A 136 -15.00 -19.89 -6.25
CA LYS A 136 -13.73 -19.86 -7.00
C LYS A 136 -13.82 -19.02 -8.26
N GLU A 137 -14.89 -19.20 -9.04
CA GLU A 137 -15.12 -18.44 -10.27
C GLU A 137 -15.25 -16.95 -9.98
N ALA A 138 -16.08 -16.59 -8.99
CA ALA A 138 -16.24 -15.19 -8.56
C ALA A 138 -14.92 -14.56 -8.08
N LEU A 139 -14.10 -15.29 -7.31
CA LEU A 139 -12.77 -14.83 -6.88
C LEU A 139 -11.85 -14.57 -8.08
N ASN A 140 -11.81 -15.49 -9.05
CA ASN A 140 -11.00 -15.33 -10.26
C ASN A 140 -11.45 -14.14 -11.10
N THR A 141 -12.76 -13.92 -11.25
CA THR A 141 -13.29 -12.73 -11.96
C THR A 141 -12.81 -11.43 -11.30
N ASN A 142 -12.90 -11.33 -9.97
CA ASN A 142 -12.47 -10.15 -9.23
C ASN A 142 -10.95 -9.93 -9.29
N LEU A 143 -10.16 -11.02 -9.27
CA LEU A 143 -8.72 -10.96 -9.45
C LEU A 143 -8.34 -10.48 -10.86
N GLY A 144 -9.07 -10.90 -11.89
CA GLY A 144 -8.91 -10.43 -13.26
C GLY A 144 -9.04 -8.91 -13.40
N PHE A 145 -10.06 -8.31 -12.75
CA PHE A 145 -10.21 -6.86 -12.71
C PHE A 145 -9.03 -6.16 -12.04
N SER A 146 -8.53 -6.72 -10.92
CA SER A 146 -7.42 -6.15 -10.17
C SER A 146 -6.13 -6.11 -11.01
N ILE A 147 -5.85 -7.16 -11.78
CA ILE A 147 -4.70 -7.22 -12.70
C ILE A 147 -4.84 -6.17 -13.81
N LEU A 148 -6.01 -6.07 -14.45
CA LEU A 148 -6.25 -5.11 -15.53
C LEU A 148 -6.02 -3.66 -15.08
N LEU A 149 -6.43 -3.31 -13.85
CA LEU A 149 -6.21 -1.99 -13.28
C LEU A 149 -4.72 -1.70 -12.99
N SER A 150 -3.93 -2.73 -12.66
CA SER A 150 -2.48 -2.60 -12.43
C SER A 150 -1.67 -2.39 -13.72
N GLN A 151 -2.14 -2.91 -14.85
CA GLN A 151 -1.46 -2.84 -16.15
C GLN A 151 -1.71 -1.52 -16.90
N LYS A 152 -2.86 -0.86 -16.68
CA LYS A 152 -3.24 0.37 -17.41
C LYS A 152 -2.39 1.61 -17.09
N LYS A 153 -1.48 1.57 -16.11
CA LYS A 153 -0.55 2.68 -15.79
C LYS A 153 0.85 2.57 -16.41
N GLN A 154 1.19 1.49 -17.11
CA GLN A 154 2.46 1.38 -17.83
C GLN A 154 2.29 1.92 -19.27
N VAL A 155 2.71 3.16 -19.51
CA VAL A 155 2.88 3.68 -20.87
C VAL A 155 4.37 3.48 -21.26
N VAL A 156 4.59 2.64 -22.29
CA VAL A 156 5.83 2.37 -23.10
C VAL A 156 6.84 1.31 -22.56
N PRO A 157 7.52 0.49 -23.41
CA PRO A 157 7.18 -0.16 -24.69
C PRO A 157 7.19 -1.71 -24.60
N ARG A 158 6.47 -2.37 -25.53
CA ARG A 158 6.52 -3.80 -25.91
C ARG A 158 7.45 -4.73 -25.09
N TYR A 159 7.00 -5.12 -23.90
CA TYR A 159 7.13 -6.50 -23.46
C TYR A 159 5.73 -6.94 -23.01
N SER A 160 5.10 -7.73 -23.89
CA SER A 160 3.83 -8.39 -23.64
C SER A 160 3.98 -9.34 -22.45
N LEU A 161 3.69 -8.86 -21.24
CA LEU A 161 3.34 -9.74 -20.13
C LEU A 161 1.85 -10.00 -20.27
N SER A 162 1.50 -11.20 -20.75
CA SER A 162 0.11 -11.53 -21.03
C SER A 162 -0.65 -11.72 -19.72
N ALA A 163 -1.95 -11.45 -19.70
CA ALA A 163 -2.80 -11.75 -18.54
C ALA A 163 -2.70 -13.23 -18.09
N ASN A 164 -2.24 -14.12 -18.98
CA ASN A 164 -2.02 -15.54 -18.68
C ASN A 164 -0.82 -15.80 -17.77
N ASP A 165 0.17 -14.89 -17.70
CA ASP A 165 1.36 -15.06 -16.84
C ASP A 165 1.06 -14.79 -15.36
N TYR A 166 -0.04 -14.08 -15.07
CA TYR A 166 -0.54 -13.78 -13.71
C TYR A 166 -1.68 -14.70 -13.26
N LEU A 167 -2.25 -15.47 -14.20
CA LEU A 167 -3.29 -16.48 -13.97
C LEU A 167 -2.71 -17.84 -13.55
N ILE A 168 -1.39 -17.90 -13.31
CA ILE A 168 -0.73 -19.11 -12.85
C ILE A 168 -1.12 -19.40 -11.38
N ASP A 169 -1.95 -20.43 -11.26
CA ASP A 169 -2.00 -21.39 -10.14
C ASP A 169 -2.53 -20.90 -8.77
N PHE A 170 -3.49 -19.97 -8.70
CA PHE A 170 -4.21 -19.79 -7.42
C PHE A 170 -5.10 -21.00 -7.08
N LEU A 171 -5.61 -21.75 -8.08
CA LEU A 171 -6.66 -22.76 -7.89
C LEU A 171 -6.54 -24.00 -8.80
N ARG A 172 -5.32 -24.45 -9.14
CA ARG A 172 -5.12 -25.86 -9.53
C ARG A 172 -4.97 -26.72 -8.28
#